data_AF-A0A969D0B1-F1
#
_entry.id   AF-A0A969D0B1-F1
#
_cell.length_a   1.000
_cell.length_b   1.000
_cell.length_c   1.000
_cell.angle_alpha   90.00
_cell.angle_beta   90.00
_cell.angle_gamma   90.00
#
_symmetry.space_group_name_H-M   'P 1'
#
loop_
_entity.id
_entity.type
_entity.pdbx_description
1 polymer ?
#
loop_
_entity_poly.entity_id
_entity_poly.type
_entity_poly.pdbx_seq_one_letter_code
_entity_poly.pdbx_strand_id
1 'polypeptide(L)'
;MPERPPAARADFPVESLTPWIGHIQIVERIGDGDSVRHRVRLVGTRIVYYEGRDNTGKFLDDVIPMDQRDELLEPYRRCADSRAPVYTSFYNCSEAAISSQLERLILPLAADGKTIDQFLVAIYRAAT
;
A
#
# COMPACT_ATOMS: atom_id res chain seq x y z
N MET A 1 23.94 -16.41 2.90
CA MET A 1 23.60 -15.52 1.79
C MET A 1 23.58 -14.10 2.34
N PRO A 2 24.27 -13.12 1.74
CA PRO A 2 24.08 -11.73 2.16
C PRO A 2 22.62 -11.34 1.91
N GLU A 3 22.06 -10.56 2.82
CA GLU A 3 20.69 -10.03 2.72
C GLU A 3 20.60 -9.15 1.46
N ARG A 4 19.65 -9.44 0.57
CA ARG A 4 19.45 -8.64 -0.65
C ARG A 4 18.83 -7.30 -0.25
N PRO A 5 19.38 -6.15 -0.66
CA PRO A 5 18.77 -4.87 -0.36
C PRO A 5 17.33 -4.80 -0.93
N PRO A 6 16.40 -4.09 -0.28
CA PRO A 6 15.10 -3.78 -0.86
C PRO A 6 15.26 -3.11 -2.22
N ALA A 7 14.34 -3.43 -3.13
CA ALA A 7 14.33 -2.82 -4.46
C ALA A 7 13.90 -1.34 -4.37
N ALA A 8 14.39 -0.52 -5.29
CA ALA A 8 13.88 0.83 -5.49
C ALA A 8 12.60 0.79 -6.32
N ARG A 9 11.78 1.84 -6.23
CA ARG A 9 10.62 1.96 -7.14
C ARG A 9 11.03 1.92 -8.61
N ALA A 10 12.16 2.52 -8.97
CA ALA A 10 12.65 2.54 -10.35
C ALA A 10 12.89 1.14 -10.95
N ASP A 11 13.08 0.11 -10.11
CA ASP A 11 13.27 -1.28 -10.54
C ASP A 11 11.98 -1.93 -11.09
N PHE A 12 10.83 -1.27 -10.93
CA PHE A 12 9.51 -1.73 -11.39
C PHE A 12 8.95 -0.81 -12.48
N PRO A 13 9.48 -0.82 -13.71
CA PRO A 13 8.95 -0.01 -14.81
C PRO A 13 7.44 -0.28 -15.00
N VAL A 14 6.68 0.74 -15.40
CA VAL A 14 5.20 0.61 -15.49
C VAL A 14 4.79 -0.52 -16.44
N GLU A 15 5.56 -0.70 -17.51
CA GLU A 15 5.38 -1.73 -18.52
C GLU A 15 5.40 -3.14 -17.91
N SER A 16 6.26 -3.38 -16.91
CA SER A 16 6.32 -4.68 -16.20
C SER A 16 5.15 -4.89 -15.25
N LEU A 17 4.48 -3.80 -14.85
CA LEU A 17 3.31 -3.85 -13.96
C LEU A 17 1.98 -3.88 -14.72
N THR A 18 1.99 -3.68 -16.06
CA THR A 18 0.79 -3.56 -16.90
C THR A 18 -0.30 -4.59 -16.60
N PRO A 19 -0.02 -5.91 -16.45
CA PRO A 19 -1.06 -6.90 -16.19
C PRO A 19 -1.81 -6.67 -14.87
N TRP A 20 -1.16 -6.02 -13.91
CA TRP A 20 -1.68 -5.82 -12.56
C TRP A 20 -1.96 -4.36 -12.25
N ILE A 21 -1.66 -3.40 -13.14
CA ILE A 21 -1.62 -1.97 -12.81
C ILE A 21 -2.94 -1.42 -12.25
N GLY A 22 -4.07 -1.98 -12.69
CA GLY A 22 -5.40 -1.66 -12.15
C GLY A 22 -5.57 -2.02 -10.67
N HIS A 23 -4.77 -2.96 -10.17
CA HIS A 23 -4.74 -3.48 -8.80
C HIS A 23 -3.51 -3.00 -8.00
N ILE A 24 -2.71 -2.08 -8.53
CA ILE A 24 -1.52 -1.56 -7.87
C ILE A 24 -1.79 -0.18 -7.27
N GLN A 25 -1.27 0.04 -6.07
CA GLN A 25 -1.17 1.34 -5.42
C GLN A 25 0.29 1.59 -5.04
N ILE A 26 0.74 2.84 -5.18
CA ILE A 26 2.05 3.27 -4.67
C ILE A 26 1.79 4.20 -3.50
N VAL A 27 2.41 3.90 -2.36
CA VAL A 27 2.31 4.70 -1.14
C VAL A 27 3.69 5.18 -0.74
N GLU A 28 3.84 6.48 -0.56
CA GLU A 28 5.06 7.14 -0.09
C GLU A 28 5.01 7.30 1.42
N ARG A 29 6.10 6.94 2.10
CA ARG A 29 6.28 7.13 3.55
C ARG A 29 7.00 8.47 3.76
N ILE A 30 6.36 9.40 4.45
CA ILE A 30 6.85 10.77 4.63
C ILE A 30 7.02 11.06 6.12
N GLY A 31 8.18 11.61 6.50
CA GLY A 31 8.52 11.94 7.88
C GLY A 31 9.27 10.82 8.59
N ASP A 32 9.57 11.06 9.87
CA ASP A 32 10.44 10.20 10.69
C ASP A 32 9.81 9.93 12.08
N GLY A 33 10.17 8.80 12.68
CA GLY A 33 9.66 8.39 14.00
C GLY A 33 8.13 8.35 14.06
N ASP A 34 7.55 8.98 15.07
CA ASP A 34 6.10 9.02 15.29
C ASP A 34 5.35 9.99 14.36
N SER A 35 6.08 10.80 13.58
CA SER A 35 5.49 11.77 12.63
C SER A 35 5.24 11.18 11.23
N VAL A 36 5.49 9.88 11.05
CA VAL A 36 5.39 9.21 9.77
C VAL A 36 3.95 9.19 9.27
N ARG A 37 3.76 9.62 8.03
CA ARG A 37 2.49 9.58 7.31
C ARG A 37 2.64 8.89 5.97
N HIS A 38 1.53 8.41 5.43
CA HIS A 38 1.52 7.58 4.22
C HIS A 38 0.72 8.26 3.11
N ARG A 39 1.40 8.80 2.09
CA ARG A 39 0.77 9.51 0.98
C ARG A 39 0.56 8.60 -0.23
N VAL A 40 -0.64 8.56 -0.77
CA VAL A 40 -0.93 7.79 -1.99
C VAL A 40 -0.40 8.55 -3.22
N ARG A 41 0.50 7.92 -3.98
CA ARG A 41 1.11 8.50 -5.20
C ARG A 41 0.45 8.03 -6.49
N LEU A 42 -0.08 6.82 -6.46
CA LEU A 42 -0.78 6.19 -7.57
C LEU A 42 -1.78 5.21 -6.97
N VAL A 43 -2.96 5.14 -7.58
CA VAL A 43 -3.96 4.11 -7.26
C VAL A 43 -4.50 3.54 -8.57
N GLY A 44 -4.56 2.21 -8.65
CA GLY A 44 -5.10 1.50 -9.78
C GLY A 44 -6.62 1.60 -9.85
N THR A 45 -7.17 1.57 -11.06
CA THR A 45 -8.61 1.77 -11.30
C THR A 45 -9.51 0.71 -10.66
N ARG A 46 -9.03 -0.52 -10.44
CA ARG A 46 -9.78 -1.56 -9.72
C ARG A 46 -9.84 -1.27 -8.22
N ILE A 47 -8.77 -0.71 -7.66
CA ILE A 47 -8.77 -0.27 -6.26
C ILE A 47 -9.77 0.87 -6.06
N VAL A 48 -9.79 1.86 -6.96
CA VAL A 48 -10.80 2.93 -6.94
C VAL A 48 -12.23 2.36 -6.98
N TYR A 49 -12.46 1.33 -7.80
CA TYR A 49 -13.74 0.63 -7.85
C TYR A 49 -14.09 -0.10 -6.54
N TYR A 50 -13.12 -0.71 -5.86
CA TYR A 50 -13.34 -1.36 -4.57
C TYR A 50 -13.57 -0.37 -3.43
N GLU A 51 -12.80 0.73 -3.39
CA GLU A 51 -12.83 1.73 -2.32
C GLU A 51 -13.88 2.83 -2.52
N GLY A 52 -14.42 2.96 -3.73
CA GLY A 52 -15.43 3.96 -4.08
C GLY A 52 -14.90 5.36 -4.35
N ARG A 53 -13.59 5.57 -4.27
CA ARG A 53 -12.95 6.89 -4.40
C ARG A 53 -11.51 6.81 -4.84
N ASP A 54 -11.07 7.83 -5.57
CA ASP A 54 -9.66 8.06 -5.87
C ASP A 54 -9.00 8.79 -4.69
N ASN A 55 -8.04 8.11 -4.07
CA ASN A 55 -7.29 8.61 -2.92
C ASN A 55 -5.92 9.20 -3.32
N THR A 56 -5.61 9.31 -4.62
CA THR A 56 -4.36 9.88 -5.12
C THR A 56 -4.10 11.26 -4.51
N GLY A 57 -2.88 11.46 -4.03
CA GLY A 57 -2.42 12.70 -3.42
C GLY A 57 -2.78 12.87 -1.94
N LYS A 58 -3.71 12.08 -1.39
CA LYS A 58 -4.13 12.13 0.01
C LYS A 58 -3.25 11.28 0.91
N PHE A 59 -3.27 11.57 2.20
CA PHE A 59 -2.68 10.69 3.21
C PHE A 59 -3.68 9.62 3.64
N LEU A 60 -3.20 8.40 3.91
CA LEU A 60 -4.03 7.28 4.35
C LEU A 60 -4.75 7.61 5.67
N ASP A 61 -4.06 8.26 6.61
CA ASP A 61 -4.64 8.73 7.86
C ASP A 61 -5.73 9.79 7.65
N ASP A 62 -5.72 10.57 6.57
CA ASP A 62 -6.79 11.53 6.28
C ASP A 62 -8.08 10.84 5.77
N VAL A 63 -7.97 9.66 5.15
CA VAL A 63 -9.10 8.97 4.50
C VAL A 63 -9.60 7.76 5.27
N ILE A 64 -8.77 7.18 6.14
CA ILE A 64 -9.11 6.08 7.03
C ILE A 64 -9.80 6.64 8.30
N PRO A 65 -10.99 6.12 8.66
CA PRO A 65 -11.67 6.45 9.91
C PRO A 65 -10.76 6.27 11.12
N MET A 66 -10.82 7.20 12.09
CA MET A 66 -9.89 7.24 13.23
C MET A 66 -9.84 5.93 14.02
N ASP A 67 -10.98 5.28 14.19
CA ASP A 67 -11.15 4.00 14.89
C ASP A 67 -10.55 2.79 14.14
N GLN A 68 -10.25 2.93 12.84
CA GLN A 68 -9.67 1.88 12.00
C GLN A 68 -8.21 2.14 11.63
N ARG A 69 -7.67 3.33 11.93
CA ARG A 69 -6.32 3.74 11.50
C ARG A 69 -5.24 2.78 11.99
N ASP A 70 -5.28 2.41 13.25
CA ASP A 70 -4.23 1.56 13.82
C ASP A 70 -4.19 0.20 13.15
N GLU A 71 -5.34 -0.43 12.95
CA GLU A 71 -5.49 -1.72 12.28
C GLU A 71 -5.06 -1.64 10.81
N LEU A 72 -5.57 -0.65 10.06
CA LEU A 72 -5.31 -0.56 8.63
C LEU A 72 -3.89 -0.09 8.30
N LEU A 73 -3.25 0.68 9.19
CA LEU A 73 -1.87 1.14 9.05
C LEU A 73 -0.83 0.21 9.68
N GLU A 74 -1.21 -0.73 10.56
CA GLU A 74 -0.25 -1.69 11.16
C GLU A 74 0.55 -2.45 10.12
N PRO A 75 -0.03 -2.95 9.01
CA PRO A 75 0.76 -3.66 8.00
C PRO A 75 1.80 -2.81 7.28
N TYR A 76 1.59 -1.49 7.17
CA TYR A 76 2.62 -0.58 6.63
C TYR A 76 3.77 -0.40 7.62
N ARG A 77 3.48 -0.24 8.91
CA ARG A 77 4.51 -0.20 9.97
C ARG A 77 5.29 -1.51 10.01
N ARG A 78 4.60 -2.66 10.07
CA ARG A 78 5.22 -3.99 10.06
C ARG A 78 6.08 -4.22 8.82
N CYS A 79 5.62 -3.82 7.64
CA CYS A 79 6.38 -3.95 6.39
C CYS A 79 7.66 -3.09 6.41
N ALA A 80 7.58 -1.86 6.92
CA ALA A 80 8.76 -1.00 7.07
C ALA A 80 9.76 -1.57 8.09
N ASP A 81 9.29 -2.00 9.25
CA ASP A 81 10.14 -2.47 10.36
C ASP A 81 10.83 -3.80 10.02
N SER A 82 10.08 -4.74 9.43
CA SER A 82 10.62 -6.06 9.05
C SER A 82 11.40 -6.04 7.74
N ARG A 83 11.23 -5.00 6.92
CA ARG A 83 11.76 -4.92 5.55
C ARG A 83 11.37 -6.13 4.69
N ALA A 84 10.24 -6.75 5.01
CA ALA A 84 9.73 -7.95 4.35
C ALA A 84 8.33 -7.73 3.78
N PRO A 85 7.96 -8.45 2.71
CA PRO A 85 6.59 -8.44 2.19
C PRO A 85 5.57 -8.78 3.28
N VAL A 86 4.50 -8.00 3.35
CA VAL A 86 3.39 -8.24 4.28
C VAL A 86 2.12 -8.52 3.48
N TYR A 87 1.53 -9.69 3.71
CA TYR A 87 0.21 -10.05 3.21
C TYR A 87 -0.82 -9.97 4.34
N THR A 88 -1.99 -9.41 4.06
CA THR A 88 -3.14 -9.37 4.97
C THR A 88 -4.43 -9.38 4.17
N SER A 89 -5.51 -9.82 4.80
CA SER A 89 -6.87 -9.59 4.29
C SER A 89 -7.61 -8.61 5.21
N PHE A 90 -8.54 -7.86 4.64
CA PHE A 90 -9.35 -6.87 5.35
C PHE A 90 -10.71 -6.72 4.68
N TYR A 91 -11.70 -6.32 5.45
CA TYR A 91 -13.04 -6.08 4.93
C TYR A 91 -13.24 -4.60 4.65
N ASN A 92 -13.61 -4.25 3.41
CA ASN A 92 -13.93 -2.86 3.09
C ASN A 92 -15.44 -2.64 3.25
N CYS A 93 -15.83 -1.81 4.22
CA CYS A 93 -17.23 -1.46 4.51
C CYS A 93 -17.49 0.05 4.40
N SER A 94 -16.63 0.79 3.69
CA SER A 94 -16.89 2.21 3.40
C SER A 94 -18.22 2.38 2.67
N GLU A 95 -19.01 3.40 3.00
CA GLU A 95 -20.32 3.65 2.35
C GLU A 95 -20.22 3.84 0.84
N ALA A 96 -19.08 4.36 0.36
CA ALA A 96 -18.81 4.52 -1.06
C ALA A 96 -18.29 3.24 -1.74
N ALA A 97 -17.87 2.25 -0.96
CA ALA A 97 -17.16 1.06 -1.42
C ALA A 97 -18.11 -0.10 -1.74
N ILE A 98 -17.60 -1.04 -2.55
CA ILE A 98 -18.26 -2.34 -2.70
C ILE A 98 -17.87 -3.19 -1.50
N SER A 99 -18.85 -3.49 -0.65
CA SER A 99 -18.67 -4.37 0.51
C SER A 99 -18.08 -5.71 0.08
N SER A 100 -16.81 -5.93 0.38
CA SER A 100 -16.08 -7.09 -0.10
C SER A 100 -14.86 -7.39 0.78
N GLN A 101 -14.53 -8.68 0.84
CA GLN A 101 -13.26 -9.13 1.39
C GLN A 101 -12.16 -8.79 0.40
N LEU A 102 -11.17 -8.02 0.85
CA LEU A 102 -10.00 -7.66 0.07
C LEU A 102 -8.76 -8.34 0.65
N GLU A 103 -7.83 -8.64 -0.23
CA GLU A 103 -6.51 -9.14 0.09
C GLU A 103 -5.50 -8.10 -0.39
N ARG A 104 -4.51 -7.79 0.45
CA ARG A 104 -3.41 -6.89 0.10
C ARG A 104 -2.07 -7.54 0.32
N LEU A 105 -1.17 -7.30 -0.62
CA LEU A 105 0.26 -7.55 -0.50
C LEU A 105 0.98 -6.21 -0.53
N ILE A 106 1.77 -5.93 0.52
CA ILE A 106 2.58 -4.72 0.66
C ILE A 106 4.04 -5.12 0.51
N LEU A 107 4.71 -4.59 -0.50
CA LEU A 107 6.15 -4.78 -0.72
C LEU A 107 6.92 -3.53 -0.28
N PRO A 108 7.98 -3.69 0.52
CA PRO A 108 8.82 -2.58 0.94
C PRO A 108 9.77 -2.18 -0.19
N LEU A 109 9.86 -0.88 -0.46
CA LEU A 109 10.79 -0.29 -1.42
C LEU A 109 11.69 0.72 -0.72
N ALA A 110 12.95 0.80 -1.15
CA ALA A 110 13.93 1.76 -0.64
C ALA A 110 14.76 2.33 -1.79
N ALA A 111 14.71 3.64 -2.02
CA ALA A 111 15.54 4.27 -3.04
C ALA A 111 17.05 4.20 -2.71
N ASP A 112 17.42 4.22 -1.43
CA ASP A 112 18.80 4.13 -0.93
C ASP A 112 19.24 2.69 -0.60
N GLY A 113 18.36 1.69 -0.82
CA GLY A 113 18.56 0.29 -0.44
C GLY A 113 18.56 0.03 1.08
N LYS A 114 18.22 1.03 1.90
CA LYS A 114 18.29 0.97 3.37
C LYS A 114 16.99 1.39 4.04
N THR A 115 16.45 2.54 3.71
CA THR A 115 15.30 3.16 4.36
C THR A 115 14.06 2.91 3.53
N ILE A 116 13.05 2.26 4.10
CA ILE A 116 11.79 2.06 3.38
C ILE A 116 11.09 3.41 3.24
N ASP A 117 11.08 3.94 2.02
CA ASP A 117 10.51 5.25 1.67
C ASP A 117 9.22 5.11 0.86
N GLN A 118 8.99 3.94 0.26
CA GLN A 118 7.82 3.65 -0.53
C GLN A 118 7.32 2.21 -0.35
N PHE A 119 6.06 2.01 -0.72
CA PHE A 119 5.44 0.70 -0.78
C PHE A 119 4.79 0.48 -2.14
N LEU A 120 5.03 -0.70 -2.72
CA LEU A 120 4.20 -1.22 -3.80
C LEU A 120 3.11 -2.09 -3.16
N VAL A 121 1.86 -1.70 -3.35
CA VAL A 121 0.71 -2.40 -2.75
C VAL A 121 -0.12 -3.00 -3.87
N ALA A 122 -0.39 -4.30 -3.80
CA ALA A 122 -1.35 -4.96 -4.67
C ALA A 122 -2.62 -5.26 -3.88
N ILE A 123 -3.79 -4.91 -4.41
CA ILE A 123 -5.09 -5.16 -3.76
C ILE A 123 -6.03 -5.91 -4.71
N TYR A 124 -6.53 -7.04 -4.25
CA TYR A 124 -7.48 -7.88 -4.96
C TYR A 124 -8.70 -8.13 -4.10
N ARG A 125 -9.83 -8.38 -4.76
CA ARG A 125 -10.97 -8.99 -4.09
C ARG A 125 -10.66 -10.46 -3.85
N ALA A 126 -10.88 -10.95 -2.64
CA ALA A 126 -10.73 -12.37 -2.34
C ALA A 126 -11.63 -13.20 -3.27
N ALA A 127 -11.11 -14.32 -3.76
CA ALA A 127 -11.92 -15.27 -4.52
C ALA A 127 -12.98 -15.87 -3.57
N THR A 128 -14.22 -15.90 -4.04
CA THR A 128 -15.35 -16.52 -3.33
C THR A 128 -15.46 -17.99 -3.72
#